data_AF-A0A8T4TBE0-F1
#
_entry.id   AF-A0A8T4TBE0-F1
#
_cell.length_a   1.000
_cell.length_b   1.000
_cell.length_c   1.000
_cell.angle_alpha   90.00
_cell.angle_beta   90.00
_cell.angle_gamma   90.00
#
_symmetry.space_group_name_H-M   'P 1'
#
loop_
_entity.id
_entity.type
_entity.pdbx_description
1 polymer ?
#
loop_
_entity_poly.entity_id
_entity_poly.type
_entity_poly.pdbx_seq_one_letter_code
_entity_poly.pdbx_strand_id
1 'polypeptide(L)'
;EHLMYNLFALALFGIILENIIGTKKFMLIFFMSGIVASVISSFFYNSALGASGAIFGILGALALLRPNMTIWIYFMPMPMYIAGIVYLIINFFGAYFLWGIFWYWEYWIYSTFKWIGSWSLFWLFL
;
A
#
# COMPACT_ATOMS: atom_id res chain seq x y z
N GLU A 1 -10.07 -7.91 5.53
CA GLU A 1 -10.40 -6.85 4.54
C GLU A 1 -9.31 -6.56 3.48
N HIS A 2 -8.04 -7.01 3.61
CA HIS A 2 -6.96 -6.64 2.67
C HIS A 2 -7.13 -7.07 1.21
N LEU A 3 -7.85 -8.17 0.94
CA LEU A 3 -8.04 -8.68 -0.41
C LEU A 3 -8.86 -7.73 -1.29
N MET A 4 -9.88 -7.09 -0.71
CA MET A 4 -10.79 -6.19 -1.43
C MET A 4 -10.05 -4.95 -1.94
N TYR A 5 -9.22 -4.32 -1.09
CA TYR A 5 -8.41 -3.17 -1.48
C TYR A 5 -7.36 -3.54 -2.54
N ASN A 6 -6.76 -4.72 -2.43
CA ASN A 6 -5.83 -5.22 -3.45
C ASN A 6 -6.51 -5.41 -4.80
N LEU A 7 -7.71 -6.00 -4.83
CA LEU A 7 -8.48 -6.17 -6.06
C LEU A 7 -8.97 -4.84 -6.63
N PHE A 8 -9.37 -3.90 -5.78
CA PHE A 8 -9.77 -2.56 -6.20
C PHE A 8 -8.58 -1.77 -6.81
N ALA A 9 -7.43 -1.77 -6.15
CA ALA A 9 -6.21 -1.16 -6.66
C ALA A 9 -5.76 -1.82 -7.97
N LEU A 10 -5.82 -3.15 -8.06
CA LEU A 10 -5.50 -3.88 -9.28
C LEU A 10 -6.48 -3.54 -10.41
N ALA A 11 -7.78 -3.43 -10.12
CA ALA A 11 -8.77 -3.05 -11.12
C ALA A 11 -8.52 -1.63 -11.65
N LEU A 12 -8.27 -0.65 -10.78
CA LEU A 12 -8.02 0.73 -11.21
C LEU A 12 -6.69 0.86 -11.96
N PHE A 13 -5.58 0.53 -11.31
CA PHE A 13 -4.25 0.80 -11.83
C PHE A 13 -3.76 -0.26 -12.80
N GLY A 14 -4.21 -1.51 -12.63
CA GLY A 14 -3.89 -2.59 -13.55
C GLY A 14 -4.49 -2.36 -14.93
N ILE A 15 -5.77 -1.96 -15.02
CA ILE A 15 -6.41 -1.63 -16.31
C ILE A 15 -5.69 -0.45 -16.99
N ILE A 16 -5.34 0.60 -16.23
CA ILE A 16 -4.61 1.75 -16.78
C ILE A 16 -3.25 1.31 -17.35
N LEU A 17 -2.48 0.55 -16.59
CA LEU A 17 -1.16 0.08 -17.02
C LEU A 17 -1.28 -0.85 -18.23
N GLU A 18 -2.21 -1.82 -18.19
CA GLU A 18 -2.48 -2.75 -19.29
C GLU A 18 -2.79 -2.01 -20.60
N ASN A 19 -3.60 -0.95 -20.54
CA ASN A 19 -3.91 -0.13 -21.71
C ASN A 19 -2.69 0.64 -22.26
N ILE A 20 -1.67 0.91 -21.44
CA ILE A 20 -0.45 1.62 -21.87
C ILE A 20 0.57 0.68 -22.50
N ILE A 21 0.78 -0.51 -21.91
CA ILE A 21 1.88 -1.41 -22.30
C ILE A 21 1.43 -2.72 -22.98
N GLY A 22 0.13 -3.01 -22.96
CA GLY A 22 -0.48 -4.25 -23.46
C GLY A 22 -0.41 -5.43 -22.48
N THR A 23 -1.37 -6.35 -22.62
CA THR A 23 -1.59 -7.49 -21.72
C THR A 23 -0.36 -8.36 -21.47
N LYS A 24 0.43 -8.66 -22.50
CA LYS A 24 1.63 -9.51 -22.36
C LYS A 24 2.68 -8.91 -21.42
N LYS A 25 2.94 -7.60 -21.57
CA LYS A 25 3.91 -6.90 -20.72
C LYS A 25 3.35 -6.66 -19.32
N PHE A 26 2.06 -6.38 -19.22
CA PHE A 26 1.35 -6.27 -17.95
C PHE A 26 1.48 -7.55 -17.12
N MET A 27 1.17 -8.71 -17.69
CA MET A 27 1.31 -10.00 -17.00
C MET A 27 2.75 -10.26 -16.55
N LEU A 28 3.74 -9.96 -17.40
CA LEU A 28 5.15 -10.07 -17.03
C LEU A 28 5.50 -9.19 -15.82
N ILE A 29 5.09 -7.92 -15.82
CA ILE A 29 5.36 -7.00 -14.70
C ILE A 29 4.67 -7.52 -13.43
N PHE A 30 3.40 -7.94 -13.52
CA PHE A 30 2.64 -8.42 -12.37
C PHE A 30 3.27 -9.66 -11.72
N PHE A 31 3.59 -10.69 -12.50
CA PHE A 31 4.18 -11.92 -11.95
C PHE A 31 5.62 -11.70 -11.47
N MET A 32 6.45 -10.98 -12.23
CA MET A 32 7.84 -10.73 -11.84
C MET A 32 7.92 -9.89 -10.57
N SER A 33 7.12 -8.84 -10.45
CA SER A 33 7.08 -8.02 -9.23
C SER A 33 6.56 -8.81 -8.03
N GLY A 34 5.54 -9.65 -8.20
CA GLY A 34 5.05 -10.55 -7.16
C GLY A 34 6.12 -11.54 -6.66
N ILE A 35 6.87 -12.15 -7.58
CA ILE A 35 7.96 -13.07 -7.25
C ILE A 35 9.08 -12.32 -6.52
N VAL A 36 9.55 -11.19 -7.06
CA VAL A 36 10.62 -10.39 -6.47
C VAL A 36 10.23 -9.93 -5.06
N ALA A 37 9.02 -9.41 -4.88
CA ALA A 37 8.52 -8.99 -3.58
C ALA A 37 8.44 -10.15 -2.58
N SER A 38 7.98 -11.34 -3.01
CA SER A 38 7.90 -12.52 -2.15
C SER A 38 9.29 -13.02 -1.74
N VAL A 39 10.24 -13.05 -2.68
CA VAL A 39 11.63 -13.42 -2.41
C VAL A 39 12.27 -12.45 -1.42
N ILE A 40 12.17 -11.14 -1.66
CA ILE A 40 12.70 -10.13 -0.73
C ILE A 40 12.07 -10.29 0.65
N SER A 41 10.74 -10.45 0.71
CA SER A 41 10.03 -10.56 1.99
C SER A 41 10.38 -11.84 2.74
N SER A 42 10.73 -12.93 2.06
CA SER A 42 11.13 -14.19 2.69
C SER A 42 12.42 -14.09 3.52
N PHE A 43 13.29 -13.10 3.23
CA PHE A 43 14.48 -12.84 4.04
C PHE A 43 14.19 -12.15 5.37
N PHE A 44 13.03 -11.48 5.49
CA PHE A 44 12.64 -10.72 6.67
C PHE A 44 11.51 -11.38 7.46
N TYR A 45 10.66 -12.18 6.80
CA TYR A 45 9.46 -12.76 7.39
C TYR A 45 9.31 -14.24 6.99
N ASN A 46 8.90 -15.09 7.93
CA ASN A 46 8.72 -16.53 7.72
C ASN A 46 7.53 -16.89 6.79
N SER A 47 6.65 -15.94 6.49
CA SER A 47 5.49 -16.14 5.62
C SER A 47 5.06 -14.81 5.01
N ALA A 48 5.47 -14.53 3.79
CA ALA A 48 5.10 -13.32 3.08
C ALA A 48 4.76 -13.63 1.62
N LEU A 49 3.56 -14.16 1.41
CA LEU A 49 2.94 -14.30 0.10
C LEU A 49 1.83 -13.26 0.01
N GLY A 50 2.07 -12.18 -0.72
CA GLY A 50 1.13 -11.06 -0.81
C GLY A 50 0.96 -10.55 -2.24
N ALA A 51 -0.29 -10.49 -2.70
CA ALA A 51 -0.66 -9.82 -3.96
C ALA A 51 -0.29 -8.33 -3.97
N SER A 52 -0.14 -7.71 -2.80
CA SER A 52 0.25 -6.32 -2.64
C SER A 52 1.63 -6.02 -3.26
N GLY A 53 2.59 -6.94 -3.16
CA GLY A 53 3.91 -6.78 -3.78
C GLY A 53 3.84 -6.65 -5.30
N ALA A 54 2.96 -7.41 -5.94
CA ALA A 54 2.71 -7.32 -7.37
C ALA A 54 2.03 -6.00 -7.77
N ILE A 55 1.09 -5.54 -6.94
CA ILE A 55 0.36 -4.27 -7.15
C ILE A 55 1.32 -3.07 -6.99
N PHE A 56 2.24 -3.10 -6.03
CA PHE A 56 3.28 -2.06 -5.93
C PHE A 56 4.20 -2.04 -7.15
N GLY A 57 4.48 -3.20 -7.76
CA GLY A 57 5.16 -3.27 -9.05
C GLY A 57 4.41 -2.56 -10.17
N ILE A 58 3.09 -2.75 -10.25
CA ILE A 58 2.21 -2.04 -11.21
C ILE A 58 2.26 -0.52 -10.96
N LEU A 59 2.09 -0.09 -9.71
CA LEU A 59 2.13 1.33 -9.34
C LEU A 59 3.49 1.97 -9.64
N GLY A 60 4.59 1.27 -9.33
CA GLY A 60 5.94 1.71 -9.66
C GLY A 60 6.17 1.85 -11.16
N ALA A 61 5.73 0.87 -11.95
CA ALA A 61 5.80 0.95 -13.41
C ALA A 61 4.98 2.13 -13.96
N LEU A 62 3.80 2.38 -13.39
CA LEU A 62 2.94 3.49 -13.77
C LEU A 62 3.55 4.86 -13.40
N ALA A 63 4.21 4.95 -12.24
CA ALA A 63 4.95 6.15 -11.82
C ALA A 63 6.11 6.47 -12.76
N LEU A 64 6.78 5.47 -13.34
CA LEU A 64 7.84 5.67 -14.31
C LEU A 64 7.32 6.04 -15.70
N LEU A 65 6.26 5.37 -16.17
CA LEU A 65 5.72 5.57 -17.52
C LEU A 65 4.84 6.82 -17.63
N ARG A 66 4.14 7.18 -16.56
CA ARG A 66 3.20 8.31 -16.51
C ARG A 66 3.38 9.10 -15.21
N PRO A 67 4.56 9.71 -14.97
CA PRO A 67 4.87 10.41 -13.71
C PRO A 67 3.90 11.56 -13.42
N ASN A 68 3.49 12.30 -14.45
CA ASN A 68 2.60 13.46 -14.33
C ASN A 68 1.12 13.10 -14.30
N MET A 69 0.75 11.82 -14.27
CA MET A 69 -0.65 11.41 -14.15
C MET A 69 -1.17 11.80 -12.77
N THR A 70 -2.24 12.59 -12.73
CA THR A 70 -2.87 13.01 -11.47
C THR A 70 -3.70 11.88 -10.90
N ILE A 71 -3.44 11.55 -9.64
CA ILE A 71 -4.19 10.55 -8.88
C ILE A 71 -4.79 11.24 -7.67
N TRP A 72 -6.01 10.84 -7.34
CA TRP A 72 -6.72 11.32 -6.17
C TRP A 72 -6.43 10.40 -5.00
N ILE A 73 -5.74 10.94 -3.99
CA ILE A 73 -5.49 10.25 -2.72
C ILE A 73 -6.14 11.09 -1.63
N TYR A 74 -7.12 10.51 -0.90
CA TYR A 74 -7.83 11.17 0.20
C TYR A 74 -8.20 12.64 -0.09
N PHE A 75 -8.84 12.89 -1.23
CA PHE A 75 -9.30 14.22 -1.68
C PHE A 75 -8.22 15.21 -2.14
N MET A 76 -6.94 14.85 -2.11
CA MET A 76 -5.87 15.69 -2.66
C MET A 76 -5.41 15.13 -4.02
N PRO A 77 -5.55 15.89 -5.12
CA PRO A 77 -4.98 15.52 -6.40
C PRO A 77 -3.47 15.74 -6.35
N MET A 78 -2.69 14.71 -6.64
CA MET A 78 -1.25 14.83 -6.77
C MET A 78 -0.72 14.00 -7.95
N PRO A 79 0.38 14.42 -8.59
CA PRO A 79 1.08 13.60 -9.57
C PRO A 79 1.52 12.25 -8.98
N MET A 80 1.46 11.19 -9.78
CA MET A 80 1.83 9.82 -9.39
C MET A 80 3.24 9.72 -8.80
N TYR A 81 4.21 10.47 -9.33
CA TYR A 81 5.58 10.45 -8.75
C TYR A 81 5.62 11.04 -7.33
N ILE A 82 4.86 12.11 -7.06
CA ILE A 82 4.76 12.71 -5.73
C ILE A 82 4.08 11.72 -4.78
N ALA A 83 2.97 11.11 -5.21
CA ALA A 83 2.27 10.08 -4.44
C ALA A 83 3.20 8.92 -4.04
N GLY A 84 4.01 8.42 -4.98
CA GLY A 84 4.98 7.36 -4.72
C GLY A 84 6.05 7.77 -3.70
N ILE A 85 6.60 8.99 -3.83
CA ILE A 85 7.62 9.50 -2.90
C ILE A 85 7.02 9.70 -1.50
N VAL A 86 5.84 10.33 -1.40
CA VAL A 86 5.15 10.52 -0.13
C VAL A 86 4.85 9.18 0.54
N TYR A 87 4.38 8.19 -0.22
CA TYR A 87 4.16 6.84 0.28
C TYR A 87 5.44 6.22 0.85
N LEU A 88 6.57 6.32 0.14
CA LEU A 88 7.86 5.80 0.62
C LEU A 88 8.33 6.52 1.88
N ILE A 89 8.20 7.84 1.95
CA ILE A 89 8.55 8.65 3.12
C ILE A 89 7.69 8.24 4.32
N ILE A 90 6.37 8.13 4.15
CA ILE A 90 5.46 7.72 5.24
C ILE A 90 5.79 6.31 5.71
N ASN A 91 6.07 5.35 4.83
CA ASN A 91 6.42 4.00 5.27
C ASN A 91 7.79 3.96 5.96
N PHE A 92 8.77 4.70 5.44
CA PHE A 92 10.09 4.76 6.02
C PHE A 92 10.09 5.45 7.39
N PHE A 93 9.43 6.60 7.55
CA PHE A 93 9.37 7.33 8.82
C PHE A 93 8.27 6.85 9.77
N GLY A 94 7.10 6.47 9.25
CA GLY A 94 5.96 6.00 10.04
C GLY A 94 6.24 4.69 10.77
N ALA A 95 7.06 3.81 10.20
CA ALA A 95 7.54 2.60 10.87
C ALA A 95 8.35 2.89 12.15
N TYR A 96 8.99 4.06 12.24
CA TYR A 96 9.82 4.44 13.39
C TYR A 96 9.20 5.55 14.27
N PHE A 97 8.31 6.39 13.73
CA PHE A 97 7.79 7.59 14.39
C PHE A 97 6.33 7.46 14.84
N LEU A 98 5.45 6.89 14.01
CA LEU A 98 4.03 6.75 14.33
C LEU A 98 3.74 5.50 15.16
N TRP A 99 4.51 4.42 15.01
CA TRP A 99 4.33 3.24 15.88
C TRP A 99 4.53 3.61 17.35
N GLY A 100 5.49 4.49 17.66
CA GLY A 100 5.66 5.05 19.00
C GLY A 100 4.47 5.88 19.46
N ILE A 101 4.03 6.87 18.67
CA ILE A 101 2.92 7.77 19.03
C ILE A 101 1.58 7.00 19.14
N PHE A 102 1.33 6.04 18.25
CA PHE A 102 0.14 5.19 18.25
C PHE A 102 0.16 4.24 19.46
N TRP A 103 1.31 3.67 19.83
CA TRP A 103 1.47 2.89 21.06
C TRP A 103 1.22 3.74 22.32
N TYR A 104 1.76 4.96 22.39
CA TYR A 104 1.53 5.86 23.54
C TYR A 104 0.06 6.30 23.62
N TRP A 105 -0.59 6.55 22.48
CA TRP A 105 -2.00 6.92 22.38
C TRP A 105 -2.93 5.75 22.75
N GLU A 106 -2.69 4.54 22.22
CA GLU A 106 -3.43 3.33 22.59
C GLU A 106 -3.18 2.94 24.05
N TYR A 107 -1.95 2.99 24.55
CA TYR A 107 -1.63 2.70 25.95
C TYR A 107 -2.32 3.68 26.90
N TRP A 108 -2.39 4.97 26.54
CA TRP A 108 -3.11 5.98 27.29
C TRP A 108 -4.63 5.75 27.27
N ILE A 109 -5.21 5.38 26.12
CA ILE A 109 -6.63 5.02 26.00
C ILE A 109 -6.96 3.75 26.80
N TYR A 110 -6.12 2.72 26.70
CA TYR A 110 -6.31 1.43 27.37
C TYR A 110 -6.18 1.54 28.90
N SER A 111 -5.28 2.41 29.38
CA SER A 111 -5.13 2.71 30.81
C SER A 111 -6.23 3.62 31.36
N THR A 112 -6.82 4.47 30.52
CA THR A 112 -7.86 5.43 30.92
C THR A 112 -9.29 4.85 30.81
N PHE A 113 -9.56 3.95 29.86
CA PHE A 113 -10.92 3.49 29.53
C PHE A 113 -11.11 1.97 29.65
N LYS A 114 -10.30 1.29 30.49
CA LYS A 114 -10.30 -0.17 30.71
C LYS A 114 -11.67 -0.83 31.01
N TRP A 115 -12.67 -0.04 31.40
CA TRP A 115 -14.01 -0.50 31.80
C TRP A 115 -15.09 -0.33 30.72
N ILE A 116 -14.79 0.35 29.61
CA ILE A 116 -15.71 0.54 28.49
C ILE A 116 -15.23 -0.38 27.37
N GLY A 117 -15.93 -1.51 27.20
CA GLY A 117 -15.57 -2.57 26.26
C GLY A 117 -15.19 -2.06 24.86
N SER A 118 -14.23 -2.74 24.25
CA SER A 118 -13.54 -2.39 22.99
C SER A 118 -14.48 -1.94 21.84
N TRP A 119 -14.35 -0.68 21.41
CA TRP A 119 -14.99 -0.09 20.21
C TRP A 119 -13.97 0.29 19.12
N SER A 120 -12.79 -0.33 19.07
CA SER A 120 -11.68 0.09 18.19
C SER A 120 -11.77 -0.38 16.73
N LEU A 121 -12.77 -1.19 16.35
CA LEU A 121 -12.77 -1.85 15.02
C LEU A 121 -13.40 -1.03 13.87
N PHE A 122 -13.99 0.14 14.13
CA PHE A 122 -14.69 0.90 13.09
C PHE A 122 -13.78 1.85 12.28
N TRP A 123 -12.62 2.23 12.80
CA TRP A 123 -11.80 3.32 12.22
C TRP A 123 -10.60 2.85 11.37
N LEU A 124 -10.37 1.55 11.23
CA LEU A 124 -9.19 0.98 10.54
C LEU A 124 -9.45 0.51 9.09
N PHE A 125 -10.60 0.86 8.50
CA PHE A 125 -10.94 0.51 7.10
C PHE A 125 -10.94 1.69 6.13
N LEU A 126 -10.23 2.77 6.49
CA LEU A 126 -9.68 3.74 5.55
C LEU A 126 -8.14 3.65 5.60
#